data_AF-A0A8S9RJN9-F1
#
_entry.id   AF-A0A8S9RJN9-F1
#
_cell.length_a   1.000
_cell.length_b   1.000
_cell.length_c   1.000
_cell.angle_alpha   90.00
_cell.angle_beta   90.00
_cell.angle_gamma   90.00
#
_symmetry.space_group_name_H-M   'P 1'
#
loop_
_entity.id
_entity.type
_entity.pdbx_description
1 polymer ?
#
loop_
_entity_poly.entity_id
_entity_poly.type
_entity_poly.pdbx_seq_one_letter_code
_entity_poly.pdbx_strand_id
1 'polypeptide(L)'
;MKPKKSSSAGNKRIGVSDCLSASGPLFGLITEDLVGLDPISGKPKIAQEVLDDMRMYLMVADGPEKRARAERVRKSLEELKKDPIGRKTCLMLEPSPSITNDVDKGKWIVYDFSVQMKPNSNPVKLMTSAIAAGSRFDGF
;
A
#
# COMPACT_ATOMS: atom_id res chain seq x y z
N MET A 1 45.26 -8.66 -10.48
CA MET A 1 44.14 -8.46 -9.53
C MET A 1 42.97 -7.85 -10.29
N LYS A 2 41.78 -8.47 -10.24
CA LYS A 2 40.55 -7.89 -10.80
C LYS A 2 39.84 -7.09 -9.70
N PRO A 3 39.34 -5.87 -9.98
CA PRO A 3 38.27 -5.30 -9.19
C PRO A 3 36.90 -5.74 -9.72
N LYS A 4 36.06 -6.20 -8.78
CA LYS A 4 34.68 -6.66 -8.98
C LYS A 4 33.71 -5.47 -9.06
N LYS A 5 32.70 -5.65 -9.92
CA LYS A 5 31.33 -5.12 -9.95
C LYS A 5 30.98 -3.95 -9.00
N SER A 6 30.50 -2.87 -9.59
CA SER A 6 29.26 -2.23 -9.12
C SER A 6 28.25 -2.27 -10.26
N SER A 7 27.34 -3.23 -10.19
CA SER A 7 26.11 -3.23 -10.99
C SER A 7 25.30 -2.03 -10.52
N SER A 8 25.35 -0.95 -11.30
CA SER A 8 24.40 0.14 -11.15
C SER A 8 23.06 -0.39 -11.66
N ALA A 9 22.28 -0.95 -10.74
CA ALA A 9 20.86 -1.17 -10.93
C ALA A 9 20.21 0.21 -11.07
N GLY A 10 20.28 0.75 -12.29
CA GLY A 10 19.49 1.89 -12.69
C GLY A 10 18.02 1.50 -12.55
N ASN A 11 17.43 1.88 -11.41
CA ASN A 11 16.00 1.85 -11.18
C ASN A 11 15.34 2.71 -12.27
N LYS A 12 15.04 2.10 -13.42
CA LYS A 12 14.16 2.70 -14.41
C LYS A 12 12.82 2.80 -13.72
N ARG A 13 12.54 3.98 -13.14
CA ARG A 13 11.18 4.47 -13.04
C ARG A 13 10.66 4.39 -14.47
N ILE A 14 9.95 3.30 -14.78
CA ILE A 14 9.16 3.17 -15.99
C ILE A 14 8.12 4.27 -15.81
N GLY A 15 8.49 5.45 -16.28
CA GLY A 15 7.63 6.60 -16.29
C GLY A 15 6.43 6.16 -17.11
N VAL A 16 5.26 6.41 -16.56
CA VAL A 16 3.96 6.24 -17.19
C VAL A 16 3.94 6.80 -18.65
N SER A 17 4.91 7.65 -19.01
CA SER A 17 5.24 8.08 -20.37
C SER A 17 5.48 6.96 -21.40
N ASP A 18 5.89 5.74 -21.03
CA ASP A 18 6.14 4.67 -22.02
C ASP A 18 4.86 3.94 -22.46
N CYS A 19 3.77 3.98 -21.68
CA CYS A 19 2.53 3.27 -22.00
C CYS A 19 1.64 4.00 -23.03
N LEU A 20 1.87 5.29 -23.24
CA LEU A 20 1.18 6.14 -24.22
C LEU A 20 2.04 6.50 -25.44
N SER A 21 3.11 5.76 -25.73
CA SER A 21 3.86 6.00 -26.97
C SER A 21 2.88 6.05 -28.17
N ALA A 22 2.97 7.10 -28.99
CA ALA A 22 2.01 7.36 -30.08
C ALA A 22 1.88 6.22 -31.11
N SER A 23 2.81 5.26 -31.06
CA SER A 23 2.85 4.04 -31.87
C SER A 23 2.29 2.80 -31.17
N GLY A 24 1.82 2.91 -29.93
CA GLY A 24 1.35 1.80 -29.12
C GLY A 24 -0.11 1.41 -29.40
N PRO A 25 -0.49 0.13 -29.27
CA PRO A 25 -1.85 -0.34 -29.51
C PRO A 25 -2.89 0.19 -28.50
N LEU A 26 -2.42 0.76 -27.37
CA LEU A 26 -3.27 1.38 -26.34
C LEU A 26 -3.45 2.89 -26.54
N PHE A 27 -2.73 3.49 -27.49
CA PHE A 27 -2.80 4.92 -27.75
C PHE A 27 -4.20 5.32 -28.25
N GLY A 28 -4.79 6.33 -27.62
CA GLY A 28 -6.15 6.80 -27.90
C GLY A 28 -7.27 5.90 -27.35
N LEU A 29 -6.94 4.74 -26.75
CA LEU A 29 -7.92 3.85 -26.15
C LEU A 29 -8.14 4.13 -24.66
N ILE A 30 -7.05 4.47 -23.96
CA ILE A 30 -7.05 4.86 -22.56
C ILE A 30 -7.05 6.39 -22.50
N THR A 31 -7.99 6.96 -21.75
CA THR A 31 -8.03 8.41 -21.52
C THR A 31 -6.89 8.85 -20.61
N GLU A 32 -6.37 10.05 -20.85
CA GLU A 32 -5.29 10.65 -20.05
C GLU A 32 -5.65 10.72 -18.55
N ASP A 33 -6.95 10.85 -18.22
CA ASP A 33 -7.47 10.79 -16.85
C ASP A 33 -7.11 9.51 -16.08
N LEU A 34 -6.99 8.39 -16.81
CA LEU A 34 -6.75 7.06 -16.26
C LEU A 34 -5.28 6.65 -16.40
N VAL A 35 -4.50 7.46 -17.10
CA VAL A 35 -3.05 7.29 -17.19
C VAL A 35 -2.38 8.18 -16.15
N GLY A 36 -1.38 7.63 -15.46
CA GLY A 36 -0.60 8.37 -14.47
C GLY A 36 -0.77 7.86 -13.05
N LEU A 37 -0.26 8.65 -12.12
CA LEU A 37 -0.34 8.37 -10.70
C LEU A 37 -1.63 8.96 -10.13
N ASP A 38 -2.25 8.25 -9.20
CA ASP A 38 -3.33 8.78 -8.41
C ASP A 38 -2.77 9.83 -7.43
N PRO A 39 -3.25 11.09 -7.43
CA PRO A 39 -2.69 12.15 -6.58
C PRO A 39 -2.76 11.85 -5.09
N ILE A 40 -3.69 10.98 -4.67
CA ILE A 40 -3.91 10.63 -3.27
C ILE A 40 -3.04 9.43 -2.89
N SER A 41 -3.09 8.34 -3.67
CA SER A 41 -2.38 7.10 -3.35
C SER A 41 -0.91 7.09 -3.79
N GLY A 42 -0.53 7.92 -4.77
CA GLY A 42 0.79 7.89 -5.41
C GLY A 42 1.04 6.62 -6.25
N LYS A 43 0.07 5.71 -6.31
CA LYS A 43 0.09 4.48 -7.10
C LYS A 43 -0.35 4.76 -8.54
N PRO A 44 0.12 3.96 -9.52
CA PRO A 44 -0.39 4.06 -10.87
C PRO A 44 -1.90 3.74 -10.89
N LYS A 45 -2.67 4.55 -11.61
CA LYS A 45 -4.13 4.43 -11.76
C LYS A 45 -4.57 3.15 -12.46
N ILE A 46 -3.67 2.58 -13.27
CA ILE A 46 -3.79 1.26 -13.89
C ILE A 46 -2.49 0.53 -13.59
N ALA A 47 -2.58 -0.68 -13.04
CA ALA A 47 -1.46 -1.54 -12.77
C ALA A 47 -0.74 -1.90 -14.09
N GLN A 48 0.58 -2.01 -14.02
CA GLN A 48 1.40 -2.32 -15.20
C GLN A 48 0.98 -3.64 -15.85
N GLU A 49 0.66 -4.65 -15.04
CA GLU A 49 0.17 -5.96 -15.49
C GLU A 49 -1.09 -5.83 -16.35
N VAL A 50 -2.05 -5.02 -15.90
CA VAL A 50 -3.31 -4.78 -16.64
C VAL A 50 -3.03 -4.07 -17.97
N LEU A 51 -2.10 -3.12 -18.01
CA LEU A 51 -1.69 -2.47 -19.26
C LEU A 51 -1.04 -3.47 -20.23
N ASP A 52 -0.17 -4.34 -19.74
CA ASP A 52 0.50 -5.35 -20.56
C ASP A 52 -0.49 -6.40 -21.08
N ASP A 53 -1.47 -6.79 -20.26
CA ASP A 53 -2.57 -7.68 -20.65
C ASP A 53 -3.48 -7.03 -21.70
N MET A 54 -3.84 -5.75 -21.55
CA MET A 54 -4.60 -5.01 -22.55
C MET A 54 -3.82 -4.92 -23.87
N ARG A 55 -2.51 -4.68 -23.80
CA ARG A 55 -1.63 -4.65 -24.98
C ARG A 55 -1.64 -6.00 -25.69
N MET A 56 -1.45 -7.09 -24.94
CA MET A 56 -1.48 -8.44 -25.47
C MET A 56 -2.85 -8.78 -26.08
N TYR A 57 -3.93 -8.45 -25.39
CA TYR A 57 -5.30 -8.68 -25.85
C TYR A 57 -5.60 -8.03 -27.22
N LEU A 58 -5.07 -6.82 -27.45
CA LEU A 58 -5.20 -6.09 -28.71
C LEU A 58 -4.22 -6.56 -29.79
N MET A 59 -3.05 -7.09 -29.41
CA MET A 59 -2.06 -7.61 -30.36
C MET A 59 -2.40 -9.03 -30.86
N VAL A 60 -3.20 -9.80 -30.12
CA VAL A 60 -3.62 -11.15 -30.51
C VAL A 60 -4.61 -11.16 -31.68
N ALA A 61 -5.29 -10.05 -31.97
CA ALA A 61 -6.24 -9.95 -33.07
C ALA A 61 -5.81 -8.93 -34.12
N ASP A 62 -6.12 -9.24 -35.38
CA ASP A 62 -5.84 -8.39 -36.54
C ASP A 62 -7.11 -7.91 -37.25
N GLY A 63 -6.97 -6.85 -38.03
CA GLY A 63 -8.03 -6.32 -38.90
C GLY A 63 -9.30 -5.86 -38.16
N PRO A 64 -10.51 -6.28 -38.59
CA PRO A 64 -11.77 -5.82 -38.01
C PRO A 64 -11.99 -6.32 -36.57
N GLU A 65 -11.45 -7.49 -36.22
CA GLU A 65 -11.57 -8.03 -34.86
C GLU A 65 -10.83 -7.16 -33.84
N LYS A 66 -9.65 -6.66 -34.21
CA LYS A 66 -8.87 -5.72 -33.38
C LYS A 66 -9.69 -4.49 -33.02
N ARG A 67 -10.44 -3.94 -33.98
CA ARG A 67 -11.32 -2.77 -33.75
C ARG A 67 -12.47 -3.11 -32.78
N ALA A 68 -13.07 -4.29 -32.93
CA ALA A 68 -14.13 -4.74 -32.02
C ALA A 68 -13.61 -4.99 -30.59
N ARG A 69 -12.38 -5.48 -30.44
CA ARG A 69 -11.72 -5.63 -29.13
C ARG A 69 -11.39 -4.27 -28.52
N ALA A 70 -10.88 -3.34 -29.32
CA ALA A 70 -10.61 -1.97 -28.91
C ALA A 70 -11.86 -1.26 -28.36
N GLU A 71 -13.00 -1.34 -29.06
CA GLU A 71 -14.28 -0.78 -28.59
C GLU A 71 -14.77 -1.46 -27.30
N ARG A 72 -14.58 -2.78 -27.16
CA ARG A 72 -14.92 -3.49 -25.92
C ARG A 72 -14.10 -2.98 -24.73
N VAL A 73 -12.79 -2.83 -24.90
CA VAL A 73 -11.91 -2.28 -23.87
C VAL A 73 -12.33 -0.86 -23.50
N ARG A 74 -12.63 -0.01 -24.50
CA ARG A 74 -13.10 1.35 -24.28
C ARG A 74 -14.39 1.39 -23.46
N LYS A 75 -15.35 0.52 -23.79
CA LYS A 75 -16.62 0.42 -23.06
C LYS A 75 -16.41 -0.03 -21.61
N SER A 76 -15.58 -1.05 -21.37
CA SER A 76 -15.24 -1.51 -20.03
C SER A 76 -14.55 -0.41 -19.21
N LEU A 77 -13.71 0.40 -19.84
CA LEU A 77 -13.04 1.52 -19.18
C LEU A 77 -14.02 2.63 -18.77
N GLU A 78 -15.01 2.94 -19.62
CA GLU A 78 -16.06 3.92 -19.33
C GLU A 78 -16.97 3.44 -18.18
N GLU A 79 -17.26 2.14 -18.11
CA GLU A 79 -18.00 1.54 -17.00
C GLU A 79 -17.21 1.65 -15.68
N LEU A 80 -15.92 1.31 -15.70
CA LEU A 80 -15.03 1.43 -14.54
C LEU A 80 -14.74 2.88 -14.14
N LYS A 81 -14.94 3.86 -15.04
CA LYS A 81 -14.84 5.29 -14.67
C LYS A 81 -15.95 5.70 -13.70
N LYS A 82 -17.13 5.07 -13.78
CA LYS A 82 -18.29 5.35 -12.92
C LYS A 82 -18.22 4.61 -11.58
N ASP A 83 -17.52 3.48 -11.53
CA ASP A 83 -17.39 2.66 -10.31
C ASP A 83 -16.01 2.80 -9.64
N PRO A 84 -15.92 3.47 -8.47
CA PRO A 84 -14.65 3.63 -7.76
C PRO A 84 -14.11 2.31 -7.18
N ILE A 85 -14.97 1.34 -6.87
CA ILE A 85 -14.54 0.04 -6.33
C ILE A 85 -13.95 -0.78 -7.46
N GLY A 86 -14.71 -0.96 -8.55
CA GLY A 86 -14.25 -1.65 -9.76
C GLY A 86 -12.95 -1.08 -10.31
N ARG A 87 -12.77 0.25 -10.30
CA ARG A 87 -11.49 0.87 -10.67
C ARG A 87 -10.34 0.37 -9.81
N LYS A 88 -10.49 0.37 -8.49
CA LYS A 88 -9.42 -0.07 -7.58
C LYS A 88 -9.13 -1.57 -7.73
N THR A 89 -10.17 -2.38 -7.85
CA THR A 89 -10.03 -3.84 -7.91
C THR A 89 -9.56 -4.33 -9.27
N CYS A 90 -10.12 -3.81 -10.37
CA CYS A 90 -9.83 -4.28 -11.72
C CYS A 90 -8.65 -3.56 -12.38
N LEU A 91 -8.52 -2.23 -12.20
CA LEU A 91 -7.43 -1.47 -12.83
C LEU A 91 -6.20 -1.38 -11.94
N MET A 92 -6.37 -1.12 -10.64
CA MET A 92 -5.23 -1.00 -9.72
C MET A 92 -4.82 -2.31 -9.05
N LEU A 93 -5.59 -3.40 -9.26
CA LEU A 93 -5.41 -4.71 -8.62
C LEU A 93 -5.31 -4.62 -7.08
N GLU A 94 -6.01 -3.63 -6.49
CA GLU A 94 -6.09 -3.49 -5.04
C GLU A 94 -7.14 -4.46 -4.46
N PRO A 95 -6.92 -4.97 -3.24
CA PRO A 95 -7.92 -5.80 -2.59
C PRO A 95 -9.21 -5.02 -2.36
N SER A 96 -10.35 -5.67 -2.61
CA SER A 96 -11.67 -5.09 -2.37
C SER A 96 -11.80 -4.59 -0.93
N PRO A 97 -12.41 -3.42 -0.71
CA PRO A 97 -12.61 -2.90 0.63
C PRO A 97 -13.47 -3.87 1.45
N SER A 98 -12.99 -4.28 2.62
CA SER A 98 -13.77 -5.10 3.54
C SER A 98 -14.60 -4.20 4.45
N ILE A 99 -15.93 -4.28 4.33
CA ILE A 99 -16.85 -3.66 5.29
C ILE A 99 -17.02 -4.63 6.46
N THR A 100 -16.84 -4.15 7.69
CA THR A 100 -17.09 -4.94 8.90
C THR A 100 -18.06 -4.22 9.82
N ASN A 101 -18.95 -4.96 10.47
CA ASN A 101 -19.82 -4.46 11.53
C ASN A 101 -19.22 -4.69 12.92
N ASP A 102 -18.06 -5.35 12.99
CA ASP A 102 -17.34 -5.56 14.24
C ASP A 102 -16.68 -4.24 14.65
N VAL A 103 -17.22 -3.66 15.72
CA VAL A 103 -16.79 -2.38 16.27
C VAL A 103 -15.37 -2.45 16.83
N ASP A 104 -14.87 -3.64 17.19
CA ASP A 104 -13.54 -3.82 17.79
C ASP A 104 -12.49 -4.30 16.79
N LYS A 105 -12.84 -4.54 15.53
CA LYS A 105 -11.90 -4.95 14.49
C LYS A 105 -10.86 -3.85 14.25
N GLY A 106 -9.60 -4.16 14.52
CA GLY A 106 -8.48 -3.23 14.34
C GLY A 106 -8.29 -2.24 15.50
N LYS A 107 -9.07 -2.35 16.58
CA LYS A 107 -8.72 -1.72 17.85
C LYS A 107 -7.58 -2.50 18.50
N TRP A 108 -6.58 -1.76 18.96
CA TRP A 108 -5.52 -2.33 19.77
C TRP A 108 -6.03 -2.61 21.18
N ILE A 109 -5.36 -3.52 21.88
CA ILE A 109 -5.68 -3.87 23.27
C ILE A 109 -5.78 -2.57 24.09
N VAL A 110 -6.97 -2.28 24.59
CA VAL A 110 -7.20 -1.13 25.47
C VAL A 110 -6.59 -1.47 26.82
N TYR A 111 -5.53 -0.76 27.20
CA TYR A 111 -4.93 -0.92 28.51
C TYR A 111 -5.85 -0.35 29.59
N ASP A 112 -6.37 -1.20 30.47
CA ASP A 112 -7.23 -0.79 31.57
C ASP A 112 -6.39 -0.30 32.77
N PHE A 113 -6.44 1.00 33.03
CA PHE A 113 -5.73 1.63 34.15
C PHE A 113 -6.37 1.33 35.51
N SER A 114 -7.59 0.79 35.53
CA SER A 114 -8.29 0.40 36.76
C SER A 114 -7.60 -0.77 37.47
N VAL A 115 -6.85 -1.59 36.73
CA VAL A 115 -6.15 -2.77 37.24
C VAL A 115 -4.90 -2.41 38.06
N GLN A 116 -4.42 -1.15 38.00
CA GLN A 116 -3.27 -0.69 38.78
C GLN A 116 -3.60 -0.22 40.21
N MET A 117 -4.86 -0.32 40.66
CA MET A 117 -5.22 -0.04 42.06
C MET A 117 -5.00 -1.26 42.96
N LYS A 118 -3.88 -1.98 42.79
CA LYS A 118 -3.29 -2.67 43.94
C LYS A 118 -2.30 -1.67 44.53
N PRO A 119 -2.65 -0.90 45.59
CA PRO A 119 -1.61 -0.23 46.35
C PRO A 119 -0.62 -1.34 46.71
N ASN A 120 0.62 -1.20 46.25
CA ASN A 120 1.69 -2.04 46.76
C ASN A 120 1.75 -1.72 48.25
N SER A 121 1.02 -2.49 49.05
CA SER A 121 0.81 -2.26 50.47
C SER A 121 2.07 -2.71 51.20
N ASN A 122 3.18 -2.03 50.93
CA ASN A 122 4.34 -1.92 51.79
C ASN A 122 5.03 -0.56 51.53
N PRO A 123 4.38 0.59 51.79
CA PRO A 123 5.05 1.89 51.73
C PRO A 123 6.02 2.13 52.91
N VAL A 124 6.17 1.18 53.84
CA VAL A 124 6.84 1.41 55.11
C VAL A 124 8.04 0.48 55.25
N LYS A 125 9.17 0.80 54.60
CA LYS A 125 10.51 0.35 55.08
C LYS A 125 11.74 0.90 54.37
N LEU A 126 11.63 1.77 53.37
CA LEU A 126 12.84 2.33 52.74
C LEU A 126 13.61 3.26 53.71
N MET A 127 12.89 4.18 54.37
CA MET A 127 13.50 5.12 55.33
C MET A 127 13.99 4.40 56.60
N THR A 128 13.21 3.45 57.12
CA THR A 128 13.61 2.63 58.29
C THR A 128 14.86 1.80 58.02
N SER A 129 14.99 1.23 56.81
CA SER A 129 16.16 0.44 56.42
C SER A 129 17.42 1.32 56.33
N ALA A 130 17.30 2.53 55.78
CA ALA A 130 18.42 3.48 55.68
C ALA A 130 18.93 3.93 57.07
N ILE A 131 18.03 4.16 58.03
CA ILE A 131 18.40 4.55 59.40
C ILE A 131 19.12 3.41 60.12
N ALA A 132 18.57 2.19 60.08
CA ALA A 132 19.21 1.00 60.67
C ALA A 132 20.58 0.71 60.02
N ALA A 133 20.72 1.04 58.74
CA ALA A 133 21.98 0.89 58.03
C ALA A 133 23.04 1.93 58.47
N GLY A 134 22.65 3.14 58.88
CA GLY A 134 23.59 4.16 59.35
C GLY A 134 24.08 3.96 60.78
N SER A 135 23.24 3.41 61.66
CA SER A 135 23.53 3.28 63.10
C SER A 135 24.45 2.11 63.49
N ARG A 136 24.93 1.32 62.53
CA ARG A 136 25.88 0.20 62.74
C ARG A 136 27.36 0.62 62.69
N PHE A 137 27.65 1.91 62.53
CA PHE A 137 29.01 2.48 62.51
C PHE A 137 29.14 3.60 63.56
N ASP A 138 28.99 3.25 64.83
CA ASP A 138 29.56 4.04 65.94
C ASP A 138 30.11 3.05 66.97
N GLY A 139 31.40 2.78 66.85
CA GLY A 139 32.14 1.84 67.68
C GLY A 139 33.64 2.03 67.49
N PHE A 140 34.17 3.09 68.09
CA PHE A 140 35.56 3.18 68.57
C PHE A 140 35.52 3.39 70.07
#